data_AF-A0A059SGL2-F1
#
_entry.id   AF-A0A059SGL2-F1
#
_cell.length_a   1.000
_cell.length_b   1.000
_cell.length_c   1.000
_cell.angle_alpha   90.00
_cell.angle_beta   90.00
_cell.angle_gamma   90.00
#
_symmetry.space_group_name_H-M   'P 1'
#
loop_
_entity.id
_entity.type
_entity.pdbx_description
1 polymer ?
#
loop_
_entity_poly.entity_id
_entity_poly.type
_entity_poly.pdbx_seq_one_letter_code
_entity_poly.pdbx_strand_id
1 'polypeptide(L)'
;NGAYILASETCALDIVGAQLVRNIRPGEIVIIDDSGYRIEQYTDDTQLAICSMEFVYFARPDSNIYGVNVHSARKRMGARLAKECPVDADMVIGVPNSSLSAASGYAEASGLPNEMGLIKNQYVARTFIQPTQELREQGVRMKLAAVRGVVSGKRVIVIDDSIVRGTTSKRIVRLLREAGATEVHMRIASPPLKYPC
;
A
#
# COMPACT_ATOMS: atom_id res chain seq x y z
N ASN A 1 9.98 -17.41 -26.56
CA ASN A 1 9.18 -17.61 -27.79
C ASN A 1 9.09 -16.34 -28.65
N GLY A 2 9.85 -15.27 -28.36
CA GLY A 2 9.81 -14.02 -29.16
C GLY A 2 8.55 -13.17 -28.98
N ALA A 3 7.66 -13.53 -28.06
CA ALA A 3 6.42 -12.80 -27.82
C ALA A 3 6.67 -11.47 -27.09
N TYR A 4 5.91 -10.45 -27.48
CA TYR A 4 5.85 -9.17 -26.77
C TYR A 4 4.65 -9.16 -25.82
N ILE A 5 4.87 -8.64 -24.61
CA ILE A 5 3.85 -8.57 -23.56
C ILE A 5 3.76 -7.13 -23.08
N LEU A 6 2.53 -6.61 -23.01
CA LEU A 6 2.24 -5.35 -22.35
C LEU A 6 1.55 -5.65 -21.02
N ALA A 7 1.95 -4.92 -19.98
CA ALA A 7 1.34 -5.01 -18.68
C ALA A 7 1.35 -3.63 -18.01
N SER A 8 0.33 -3.34 -17.21
CA SER A 8 0.29 -2.11 -16.39
C SER A 8 1.39 -2.09 -15.32
N GLU A 9 1.84 -3.27 -14.88
CA GLU A 9 2.81 -3.45 -13.81
C GLU A 9 3.83 -4.53 -14.16
N THR A 10 5.10 -4.33 -13.76
CA THR A 10 6.18 -5.26 -14.10
C THR A 10 6.04 -6.61 -13.42
N CYS A 11 5.37 -6.70 -12.26
CA CYS A 11 5.18 -7.97 -11.57
C CYS A 11 4.46 -9.02 -12.45
N ALA A 12 3.63 -8.58 -13.40
CA ALA A 12 2.98 -9.49 -14.35
C ALA A 12 3.99 -10.09 -15.34
N LEU A 13 5.00 -9.31 -15.75
CA LEU A 13 6.10 -9.79 -16.60
C LEU A 13 6.95 -10.80 -15.84
N ASP A 14 7.28 -10.50 -14.57
CA ASP A 14 8.08 -11.38 -13.72
C ASP A 14 7.41 -12.75 -13.53
N ILE A 15 6.08 -12.77 -13.31
CA ILE A 15 5.30 -14.01 -13.11
C ILE A 15 5.36 -14.92 -14.35
N VAL A 16 5.36 -14.35 -15.55
CA VAL A 16 5.38 -15.12 -16.81
C VAL A 16 6.80 -15.33 -17.35
N GLY A 17 7.84 -14.88 -16.62
CA GLY A 17 9.24 -14.99 -17.02
C GLY A 17 9.61 -14.08 -18.19
N ALA A 18 8.88 -12.98 -18.41
CA ALA A 18 9.20 -12.00 -19.44
C ALA A 18 10.20 -10.96 -18.93
N GLN A 19 11.12 -10.56 -19.80
CA GLN A 19 12.08 -9.50 -19.51
C GLN A 19 11.45 -8.13 -19.78
N LEU A 20 11.59 -7.20 -18.83
CA LEU A 20 11.21 -5.81 -19.05
C LEU A 20 12.12 -5.17 -20.12
N VAL A 21 11.54 -4.78 -21.24
CA VAL A 21 12.26 -4.08 -22.32
C VAL A 21 12.26 -2.57 -22.11
N ARG A 22 11.10 -1.96 -21.84
CA ARG A 22 10.95 -0.52 -21.62
C ARG A 22 9.61 -0.17 -20.99
N ASN A 23 9.50 1.06 -20.49
CA ASN A 23 8.22 1.71 -20.22
C ASN A 23 7.66 2.33 -21.52
N ILE A 24 6.34 2.41 -21.63
CA ILE A 24 5.64 3.18 -22.67
C ILE A 24 5.51 4.60 -22.13
N ARG A 25 6.08 5.57 -22.84
CA ARG A 25 6.07 6.98 -22.41
C ARG A 25 4.74 7.65 -22.79
N PRO A 26 4.33 8.70 -22.07
CA PRO A 26 3.20 9.53 -22.49
C PRO A 26 3.33 9.95 -23.96
N GLY A 27 2.22 9.87 -24.71
CA GLY A 27 2.19 10.21 -26.13
C GLY A 27 2.73 9.14 -27.08
N GLU A 28 3.24 8.00 -26.58
CA GLU A 28 3.69 6.88 -27.43
C GLU A 28 2.55 5.91 -27.75
N ILE A 29 2.54 5.42 -28.99
CA ILE A 29 1.75 4.29 -29.47
C ILE A 29 2.72 3.13 -29.72
N VAL A 30 2.40 1.96 -29.18
CA VAL A 30 3.15 0.72 -29.45
C VAL A 30 2.39 -0.10 -30.49
N ILE A 31 3.06 -0.46 -31.59
CA ILE A 31 2.50 -1.32 -32.63
C ILE A 31 3.32 -2.60 -32.67
N ILE A 32 2.65 -3.75 -32.53
CA ILE A 32 3.26 -5.08 -32.57
C ILE A 32 2.63 -5.85 -33.73
N ASP A 33 3.48 -6.42 -34.58
CA ASP A 33 3.10 -7.27 -35.71
C ASP A 33 4.13 -8.38 -35.91
N ASP A 34 3.99 -9.18 -36.97
CA ASP A 34 4.87 -10.33 -37.25
C ASP A 34 6.33 -9.93 -37.53
N SER A 35 6.61 -8.64 -37.79
CA SER A 35 7.96 -8.13 -38.02
C SER A 35 8.67 -7.64 -36.75
N GLY A 36 7.95 -7.54 -35.63
CA GLY A 36 8.48 -7.06 -34.36
C GLY A 36 7.58 -6.02 -33.69
N TYR A 37 8.19 -5.09 -32.94
CA TYR A 37 7.47 -3.92 -32.43
C TYR A 37 8.12 -2.63 -32.89
N ARG A 38 7.29 -1.60 -33.10
CA ARG A 38 7.73 -0.21 -33.33
C ARG A 38 6.98 0.74 -32.41
N ILE A 39 7.54 1.93 -32.23
CA ILE A 39 6.96 3.01 -31.44
C ILE A 39 6.67 4.16 -32.39
N GLU A 40 5.45 4.67 -32.33
CA GLU A 40 5.05 5.90 -33.02
C GLU A 40 4.72 6.96 -31.96
N GLN A 41 5.22 8.17 -32.16
CA GLN A 41 4.94 9.30 -31.28
C GLN A 41 3.68 9.99 -31.81
N TYR A 42 2.58 9.91 -31.06
CA TYR A 42 1.32 10.58 -31.41
C TYR A 42 1.36 12.09 -31.11
N THR A 43 2.02 12.46 -30.01
CA THR A 43 2.23 13.86 -29.61
C THR A 43 3.50 13.99 -28.78
N ASP A 44 4.21 15.11 -28.93
CA ASP A 44 5.33 15.50 -28.07
C ASP A 44 4.88 16.44 -26.94
N ASP A 45 3.67 17.00 -27.02
CA ASP A 45 3.06 17.79 -25.96
C ASP A 45 2.61 16.87 -24.82
N THR A 46 3.58 16.53 -23.97
CA THR A 46 3.42 15.51 -22.93
C THR A 46 4.12 15.92 -21.64
N GLN A 47 3.59 15.43 -20.53
CA GLN A 47 4.22 15.50 -19.22
C GLN A 47 4.19 14.13 -18.57
N LEU A 48 5.32 13.68 -18.04
CA LEU A 48 5.37 12.48 -17.20
C LEU A 48 4.79 12.78 -15.82
N ALA A 49 3.47 12.69 -15.70
CA ALA A 49 2.72 12.91 -14.46
C ALA A 49 2.07 11.59 -14.01
N ILE A 50 2.88 10.71 -13.43
CA ILE A 50 2.37 9.43 -12.94
C ILE A 50 1.50 9.62 -11.69
N CYS A 51 0.44 8.80 -11.59
CA CYS A 51 -0.42 8.79 -10.42
C CYS A 51 0.38 8.42 -9.15
N SER A 52 0.48 9.37 -8.21
CA SER A 52 1.16 9.15 -6.92
C SER A 52 0.55 7.97 -6.13
N MET A 53 -0.74 7.69 -6.31
CA MET A 53 -1.41 6.58 -5.63
C MET A 53 -0.93 5.20 -6.10
N GLU A 54 -0.27 5.09 -7.26
CA GLU A 54 0.40 3.85 -7.66
C GLU A 54 1.54 3.52 -6.68
N PHE A 55 2.37 4.51 -6.36
CA PHE A 55 3.42 4.34 -5.36
C PHE A 55 2.86 4.20 -3.94
N VAL A 56 1.82 4.95 -3.58
CA VAL A 56 1.26 4.93 -2.21
C VAL A 56 0.51 3.63 -1.92
N TYR A 57 -0.34 3.15 -2.84
CA TYR A 57 -1.35 2.13 -2.53
C TYR A 57 -1.57 1.08 -3.63
N PHE A 58 -1.82 1.49 -4.88
CA PHE A 58 -2.40 0.62 -5.90
C PHE A 58 -1.44 -0.46 -6.40
N ALA A 59 -0.24 -0.08 -6.83
CA ALA A 59 0.70 -1.01 -7.40
C ALA A 59 1.19 -2.03 -6.36
N ARG A 60 1.52 -3.23 -6.84
CA ARG A 60 2.09 -4.26 -5.99
C ARG A 60 3.52 -3.88 -5.57
N PRO A 61 3.94 -4.24 -4.34
CA PRO A 61 5.27 -3.88 -3.84
C PRO A 61 6.44 -4.47 -4.65
N ASP A 62 6.22 -5.56 -5.37
CA ASP A 62 7.20 -6.22 -6.24
C ASP A 62 7.28 -5.60 -7.65
N SER A 63 6.40 -4.64 -7.99
CA SER A 63 6.46 -3.90 -9.24
C SER A 63 7.54 -2.80 -9.22
N ASN A 64 8.08 -2.51 -10.41
CA ASN A 64 8.96 -1.40 -10.69
C ASN A 64 8.25 -0.41 -11.60
N ILE A 65 8.07 0.81 -11.13
CA ILE A 65 7.43 1.87 -11.90
C ILE A 65 8.51 2.86 -12.32
N TYR A 66 8.78 2.97 -13.63
CA TYR A 66 9.87 3.80 -14.16
C TYR A 66 11.22 3.54 -13.46
N GLY A 67 11.54 2.26 -13.20
CA GLY A 67 12.79 1.86 -12.54
C GLY A 67 12.79 2.02 -11.01
N VAL A 68 11.71 2.55 -10.43
CA VAL A 68 11.56 2.67 -8.98
C VAL A 68 10.72 1.52 -8.45
N ASN A 69 11.34 0.65 -7.65
CA ASN A 69 10.63 -0.42 -6.95
C ASN A 69 9.62 0.17 -5.94
N VAL A 70 8.39 -0.34 -5.98
CA VAL A 70 7.27 0.16 -5.17
C VAL A 70 7.48 -0.10 -3.68
N HIS A 71 7.93 -1.30 -3.28
CA HIS A 71 8.29 -1.60 -1.88
C HIS A 71 9.32 -0.59 -1.35
N SER A 72 10.39 -0.39 -2.10
CA SER A 72 11.48 0.52 -1.75
C SER A 72 11.00 1.98 -1.64
N ALA A 73 10.11 2.41 -2.54
CA ALA A 73 9.50 3.75 -2.47
C ALA A 73 8.69 3.93 -1.18
N ARG A 74 7.78 2.98 -0.87
CA ARG A 74 6.97 3.00 0.35
C ARG A 74 7.84 2.96 1.62
N LYS A 75 8.92 2.18 1.60
CA LYS A 75 9.89 2.13 2.70
C LYS A 75 10.55 3.50 2.93
N ARG A 76 10.95 4.20 1.87
CA ARG A 76 11.47 5.57 1.98
C ARG A 76 10.42 6.56 2.49
N MET A 77 9.15 6.41 2.09
CA MET A 77 8.05 7.23 2.62
C MET A 77 7.90 7.04 4.14
N GLY A 78 7.93 5.79 4.62
CA GLY A 78 7.92 5.47 6.05
C GLY A 78 9.10 6.08 6.82
N ALA A 79 10.31 5.95 6.28
CA ALA A 79 11.51 6.53 6.88
C ALA A 79 11.45 8.06 6.93
N ARG A 80 10.87 8.69 5.92
CA ARG A 80 10.64 10.15 5.90
C ARG A 80 9.62 10.56 6.95
N LEU A 81 8.52 9.82 7.06
CA LEU A 81 7.46 10.05 8.04
C LEU A 81 7.96 9.94 9.49
N ALA A 82 8.89 9.03 9.78
CA ALA A 82 9.53 8.93 11.09
C ALA A 82 10.35 10.17 11.46
N LYS A 83 11.00 10.80 10.47
CA LYS A 83 11.77 12.04 10.66
C LYS A 83 10.86 13.26 10.84
N GLU A 84 9.76 13.32 10.10
CA GLU A 84 8.84 14.46 10.12
C GLU A 84 7.91 14.45 11.33
N CYS A 85 7.48 13.26 11.78
CA CYS A 85 6.48 13.11 12.83
C CYS A 85 6.88 12.06 13.90
N PRO A 86 8.04 12.21 14.57
CA PRO A 86 8.48 11.28 15.60
C PRO A 86 7.53 11.25 16.79
N VAL A 87 7.53 10.15 17.56
CA VAL A 87 6.83 10.02 18.82
C VAL A 87 7.42 8.88 19.64
N ASP A 88 7.47 9.06 20.97
CA ASP A 88 7.86 7.99 21.88
C ASP A 88 6.78 6.92 21.95
N ALA A 89 7.14 5.70 21.58
CA ALA A 89 6.26 4.54 21.58
C ALA A 89 7.09 3.26 21.80
N ASP A 90 6.41 2.13 21.90
CA ASP A 90 7.06 0.85 22.20
C ASP A 90 7.26 0.00 20.94
N MET A 91 6.47 0.24 19.90
CA MET A 91 6.54 -0.51 18.63
C MET A 91 5.87 0.24 17.48
N VAL A 92 6.18 -0.23 16.27
CA VAL A 92 5.54 0.17 15.02
C VAL A 92 4.80 -1.04 14.44
N ILE A 93 3.58 -0.81 13.96
CA ILE A 93 2.80 -1.82 13.25
C ILE A 93 2.27 -1.22 11.93
N GLY A 94 2.18 -2.03 10.89
CA GLY A 94 1.55 -1.64 9.63
C GLY A 94 0.12 -2.15 9.52
N VAL A 95 -0.77 -1.39 8.91
CA VAL A 95 -2.10 -1.88 8.49
C VAL A 95 -1.93 -2.85 7.31
N PRO A 96 -2.28 -4.14 7.44
CA PRO A 96 -2.06 -5.11 6.37
C PRO A 96 -3.08 -4.94 5.23
N ASN A 97 -2.69 -5.08 3.96
CA ASN A 97 -1.35 -5.43 3.46
C ASN A 97 -0.59 -4.23 2.86
N SER A 98 -1.27 -3.10 2.65
CA SER A 98 -0.78 -1.96 1.86
C SER A 98 0.37 -1.22 2.53
N SER A 99 0.33 -1.11 3.86
CA SER A 99 1.21 -0.22 4.63
C SER A 99 2.47 -0.90 5.17
N LEU A 100 2.63 -2.22 4.95
CA LEU A 100 3.70 -3.02 5.58
C LEU A 100 5.10 -2.51 5.20
N SER A 101 5.28 -2.05 3.96
CA SER A 101 6.56 -1.49 3.50
C SER A 101 6.87 -0.15 4.17
N ALA A 102 5.87 0.72 4.32
CA ALA A 102 6.03 1.99 5.03
C ALA A 102 6.25 1.78 6.53
N ALA A 103 5.59 0.79 7.14
CA ALA A 103 5.81 0.41 8.54
C ALA A 103 7.25 -0.04 8.80
N SER A 104 7.78 -0.92 7.94
CA SER A 104 9.19 -1.33 8.00
C SER A 104 10.14 -0.13 7.90
N GLY A 105 9.89 0.79 6.96
CA GLY A 105 10.71 1.99 6.81
C GLY A 105 10.64 2.94 8.01
N TYR A 106 9.46 3.12 8.60
CA TYR A 106 9.28 3.93 9.79
C TYR A 106 10.00 3.30 10.99
N ALA A 107 9.84 1.99 11.19
CA ALA A 107 10.44 1.24 12.29
C ALA A 107 11.98 1.33 12.26
N GLU A 108 12.58 1.06 11.09
CA GLU A 108 14.03 1.16 10.90
C GLU A 108 14.55 2.58 11.17
N ALA A 109 13.84 3.62 10.69
CA ALA A 109 14.26 5.00 10.88
C ALA A 109 14.06 5.52 12.32
N SER A 110 13.10 4.97 13.07
CA SER A 110 12.82 5.34 14.46
C SER A 110 13.53 4.45 15.49
N GLY A 111 14.16 3.35 15.06
CA GLY A 111 14.82 2.40 15.96
C GLY A 111 13.85 1.55 16.80
N LEU A 112 12.57 1.50 16.42
CA LEU A 112 11.54 0.75 17.12
C LEU A 112 11.32 -0.63 16.47
N PRO A 113 10.90 -1.66 17.24
CA PRO A 113 10.57 -2.95 16.67
C PRO A 113 9.34 -2.84 15.74
N ASN A 114 9.39 -3.53 14.60
CA ASN A 114 8.28 -3.68 13.67
C ASN A 114 7.54 -4.99 14.00
N GLU A 115 6.33 -4.87 14.54
CA GLU A 115 5.59 -5.98 15.11
C GLU A 115 4.29 -6.29 14.35
N MET A 116 3.83 -7.53 14.46
CA MET A 116 2.55 -7.94 13.88
C MET A 116 1.40 -7.66 14.87
N GLY A 117 1.02 -6.38 15.02
CA GLY A 117 -0.09 -5.97 15.89
C GLY A 117 -1.48 -6.13 15.27
N LEU A 118 -1.57 -6.27 13.94
CA LEU A 118 -2.80 -6.45 13.18
C LEU A 118 -2.66 -7.62 12.22
N ILE A 119 -3.73 -8.41 12.09
CA ILE A 119 -3.84 -9.51 11.12
C ILE A 119 -5.04 -9.26 10.23
N LYS A 120 -4.83 -9.38 8.91
CA LYS A 120 -5.90 -9.45 7.93
C LYS A 120 -6.42 -10.87 7.83
N ASN A 121 -7.71 -11.05 8.04
CA ASN A 121 -8.34 -12.35 7.85
C ASN A 121 -8.45 -12.65 6.35
N GLN A 122 -7.75 -13.69 5.91
CA GLN A 122 -7.66 -14.07 4.49
C GLN A 122 -8.95 -14.71 3.95
N TYR A 123 -9.84 -15.16 4.84
CA TYR A 123 -11.05 -15.92 4.48
C TYR A 123 -12.33 -15.07 4.51
N VAL A 124 -12.22 -13.75 4.68
CA VAL A 124 -13.40 -12.88 4.68
C VAL A 124 -13.87 -12.64 3.25
N ALA A 125 -14.97 -13.29 2.89
CA ALA A 125 -15.66 -13.09 1.62
C ALA A 125 -16.27 -11.67 1.50
N ARG A 126 -16.76 -11.33 0.30
CA ARG A 126 -17.44 -10.06 0.02
C ARG A 126 -18.61 -9.85 0.98
N THR A 127 -18.47 -8.89 1.89
CA THR A 127 -19.47 -8.57 2.92
C THR A 127 -20.80 -8.03 2.35
N PHE A 128 -20.84 -7.61 1.08
CA PHE A 128 -22.04 -7.08 0.43
C PHE A 128 -23.17 -8.12 0.28
N ILE A 129 -22.86 -9.42 0.32
CA ILE A 129 -23.84 -10.51 0.14
C ILE A 129 -24.55 -10.85 1.48
N GLN A 130 -24.21 -10.17 2.58
CA GLN A 130 -24.78 -10.48 3.89
C GLN A 130 -26.22 -9.93 4.03
N PRO A 131 -27.18 -10.74 4.52
CA PRO A 131 -28.61 -10.43 4.46
C PRO A 131 -29.07 -9.31 5.39
N THR A 132 -28.34 -9.02 6.48
CA THR A 132 -28.70 -7.95 7.42
C THR A 132 -27.59 -6.91 7.57
N GLN A 133 -27.96 -5.69 7.97
CA GLN A 133 -27.01 -4.61 8.28
C GLN A 133 -26.05 -5.01 9.42
N GLU A 134 -26.55 -5.71 10.44
CA GLU A 134 -25.75 -6.22 11.57
C GLU A 134 -24.71 -7.25 11.11
N LEU A 135 -25.09 -8.19 10.24
CA LEU A 135 -24.15 -9.17 9.67
C LEU A 135 -23.13 -8.50 8.74
N ARG A 136 -23.50 -7.41 8.06
CA ARG A 136 -22.55 -6.59 7.30
C ARG A 136 -21.54 -5.91 8.21
N GLU A 137 -21.99 -5.32 9.31
CA GLU A 137 -21.12 -4.70 10.32
C GLU A 137 -20.20 -5.73 11.00
N GLN A 138 -20.72 -6.91 11.30
CA GLN A 138 -19.94 -8.03 11.83
C GLN A 138 -18.93 -8.57 10.79
N GLY A 139 -19.30 -8.64 9.51
CA GLY A 139 -18.41 -8.99 8.41
C GLY A 139 -17.27 -7.99 8.23
N VAL A 140 -17.54 -6.70 8.44
CA VAL A 140 -16.49 -5.68 8.52
C VAL A 140 -15.60 -5.94 9.73
N ARG A 141 -16.18 -6.22 10.92
CA ARG A 141 -15.44 -6.60 12.15
C ARG A 141 -14.47 -7.76 11.92
N MET A 142 -14.80 -8.71 11.06
CA MET A 142 -13.95 -9.86 10.77
C MET A 142 -12.73 -9.57 9.87
N LYS A 143 -12.67 -8.44 9.15
CA LYS A 143 -11.59 -8.18 8.16
C LYS A 143 -10.21 -7.99 8.76
N LEU A 144 -10.14 -7.38 9.95
CA LEU A 144 -8.90 -7.07 10.66
C LEU A 144 -9.09 -7.44 12.12
N ALA A 145 -8.11 -8.14 12.69
CA ALA A 145 -8.05 -8.49 14.11
C ALA A 145 -6.76 -7.93 14.72
N ALA A 146 -6.85 -7.43 15.95
CA ALA A 146 -5.67 -7.03 16.72
C ALA A 146 -5.08 -8.24 17.45
N VAL A 147 -3.75 -8.33 17.47
CA VAL A 147 -3.03 -9.38 18.19
C VAL A 147 -2.84 -8.92 19.63
N ARG A 148 -3.82 -9.23 20.50
CA ARG A 148 -3.82 -8.78 21.90
C ARG A 148 -2.52 -9.05 22.64
N GLY A 149 -1.91 -10.23 22.43
CA GLY A 149 -0.64 -10.60 23.07
C GLY A 149 0.55 -9.71 22.67
N VAL A 150 0.45 -9.00 21.54
CA VAL A 150 1.48 -8.06 21.07
C VAL A 150 1.17 -6.65 21.58
N VAL A 151 -0.08 -6.19 21.45
CA VAL A 151 -0.43 -4.77 21.64
C VAL A 151 -0.85 -4.40 23.07
N SER A 152 -1.19 -5.37 23.92
CA SER A 152 -1.71 -5.09 25.26
C SER A 152 -0.65 -4.46 26.16
N GLY A 153 -0.99 -3.32 26.79
CA GLY A 153 -0.10 -2.55 27.66
C GLY A 153 0.93 -1.70 26.93
N LYS A 154 0.85 -1.60 25.59
CA LYS A 154 1.87 -0.94 24.75
C LYS A 154 1.36 0.36 24.13
N ARG A 155 2.27 1.29 23.91
CA ARG A 155 2.12 2.49 23.08
C ARG A 155 2.47 2.11 21.65
N VAL A 156 1.50 2.18 20.75
CA VAL A 156 1.62 1.60 19.40
C VAL A 156 1.59 2.70 18.34
N ILE A 157 2.60 2.76 17.48
CA ILE A 157 2.56 3.54 16.25
C ILE A 157 1.92 2.68 15.15
N VAL A 158 0.88 3.20 14.52
CA VAL A 158 0.16 2.50 13.45
C VAL A 158 0.38 3.24 12.14
N ILE A 159 1.02 2.57 11.19
CA ILE A 159 1.28 3.10 9.85
C ILE A 159 0.17 2.63 8.90
N ASP A 160 -0.52 3.59 8.30
CA ASP A 160 -1.49 3.38 7.22
C ASP A 160 -1.00 4.10 5.96
N ASP A 161 -1.38 3.63 4.77
CA ASP A 161 -0.94 4.26 3.52
C ASP A 161 -1.64 5.60 3.26
N SER A 162 -2.95 5.67 3.50
CA SER A 162 -3.79 6.82 3.16
C SER A 162 -5.06 6.90 4.01
N ILE A 163 -5.65 8.09 4.08
CA ILE A 163 -6.99 8.30 4.63
C ILE A 163 -7.88 8.93 3.57
N VAL A 164 -8.91 8.20 3.14
CA VAL A 164 -9.97 8.72 2.25
C VAL A 164 -11.19 9.14 3.05
N ARG A 165 -11.89 8.15 3.66
CA ARG A 165 -13.12 8.40 4.46
C ARG A 165 -12.87 8.35 5.98
N GLY A 166 -11.71 7.82 6.40
CA GLY A 166 -11.34 7.67 7.82
C GLY A 166 -12.11 6.62 8.62
N THR A 167 -13.09 5.92 8.02
CA THR A 167 -13.88 4.88 8.70
C THR A 167 -13.02 3.71 9.16
N THR A 168 -12.12 3.24 8.29
CA THR A 168 -11.16 2.16 8.60
C THR A 168 -10.21 2.57 9.72
N SER A 169 -9.61 3.76 9.63
CA SER A 169 -8.65 4.26 10.62
C SER A 169 -9.30 4.42 12.01
N LYS A 170 -10.51 5.00 12.08
CA LYS A 170 -11.29 5.09 13.34
C LYS A 170 -11.52 3.70 13.96
N ARG A 171 -11.84 2.72 13.13
CA ARG A 171 -12.07 1.34 13.58
C ARG A 171 -10.79 0.67 14.06
N ILE A 172 -9.67 0.86 13.39
CA ILE A 172 -8.36 0.32 13.79
C ILE A 172 -7.96 0.87 15.16
N VAL A 173 -8.08 2.17 15.37
CA VAL A 173 -7.78 2.80 16.67
C VAL A 173 -8.63 2.19 17.78
N ARG A 174 -9.95 2.05 17.54
CA ARG A 174 -10.86 1.42 18.51
C ARG A 174 -10.46 -0.03 18.81
N LEU A 175 -10.18 -0.82 17.78
CA LEU A 175 -9.80 -2.23 17.89
C LEU A 175 -8.52 -2.41 18.72
N LEU A 176 -7.51 -1.56 18.51
CA LEU A 176 -6.25 -1.62 19.25
C LEU A 176 -6.43 -1.22 20.71
N ARG A 177 -7.25 -0.20 20.99
CA ARG A 177 -7.60 0.18 22.36
C ARG A 177 -8.38 -0.92 23.08
N GLU A 178 -9.35 -1.56 22.41
CA GLU A 178 -10.09 -2.71 22.95
C GLU A 178 -9.17 -3.93 23.20
N ALA A 179 -8.12 -4.09 22.39
CA ALA A 179 -7.07 -5.08 22.61
C ALA A 179 -6.06 -4.70 23.71
N GLY A 180 -6.22 -3.52 24.33
CA GLY A 180 -5.45 -3.10 25.50
C GLY A 180 -4.22 -2.24 25.21
N ALA A 181 -4.07 -1.67 24.00
CA ALA A 181 -3.05 -0.66 23.75
C ALA A 181 -3.29 0.59 24.61
N THR A 182 -2.25 1.10 25.28
CA THR A 182 -2.34 2.29 26.15
C THR A 182 -2.41 3.57 25.33
N GLU A 183 -1.63 3.63 24.26
CA GLU A 183 -1.61 4.73 23.29
C GLU A 183 -1.66 4.19 21.86
N VAL A 184 -2.29 4.93 20.97
CA VAL A 184 -2.37 4.61 19.53
C VAL A 184 -2.03 5.87 18.74
N HIS A 185 -0.88 5.84 18.07
CA HIS A 185 -0.32 6.94 17.29
C HIS A 185 -0.45 6.64 15.79
N MET A 186 -1.52 7.14 15.16
CA MET A 186 -1.67 7.00 13.71
C MET A 186 -0.64 7.86 12.97
N ARG A 187 -0.03 7.30 11.93
CA ARG A 187 0.85 7.99 10.98
C ARG A 187 0.51 7.53 9.58
N ILE A 188 0.37 8.46 8.64
CA ILE A 188 -0.13 8.20 7.29
C ILE A 188 0.99 8.45 6.29
N ALA A 189 1.30 7.45 5.46
CA ALA A 189 2.39 7.50 4.49
C ALA A 189 2.02 8.24 3.19
N SER A 190 1.08 9.18 3.27
CA SER A 190 0.67 10.07 2.18
C SER A 190 0.14 11.41 2.71
N PRO A 191 0.18 12.47 1.88
CA PRO A 191 -0.52 13.72 2.19
C PRO A 191 -2.04 13.53 2.29
N PRO A 192 -2.77 14.46 2.95
CA PRO A 192 -4.22 14.42 3.00
C PRO A 192 -4.88 14.44 1.61
N LEU A 193 -5.74 13.45 1.33
CA LEU A 193 -6.50 13.35 0.08
C LEU A 193 -7.74 14.25 0.15
N LYS A 194 -7.63 15.47 -0.39
CA LYS A 194 -8.68 16.50 -0.31
C LYS A 194 -9.54 16.66 -1.56
N TYR A 195 -9.07 16.15 -2.70
CA TYR A 195 -9.70 16.35 -4.01
C TYR A 195 -10.02 14.99 -4.64
N PRO A 196 -11.10 14.90 -5.45
CA PRO A 196 -11.33 13.73 -6.27
C PRO A 196 -10.17 13.53 -7.26
N CYS A 197 -9.89 12.27 -7.57
CA CYS A 197 -9.11 11.91 -8.74
C CYS A 197 -9.98 12.04 -9.99
#